data_AF-A0AAP8GEX5-F1
#
_entry.id   AF-A0AAP8GEX5-F1
#
_cell.length_a   1.000
_cell.length_b   1.000
_cell.length_c   1.000
_cell.angle_alpha   90.00
_cell.angle_beta   90.00
_cell.angle_gamma   90.00
#
_symmetry.space_group_name_H-M   'P 1'
#
loop_
_entity.id
_entity.type
_entity.pdbx_description
1 polymer ?
#
loop_
_entity_poly.entity_id
_entity_poly.type
_entity_poly.pdbx_seq_one_letter_code
_entity_poly.pdbx_strand_id
1 'polypeptide(L)'
;MIRLSSTIKACDQYFNQILVHTGQNYDYTLNQIFFDDLELRQPDHYLEAVGSNLGETMGNIIAKTYDVLLREQPDALLILGDKNSCLAAVSAKRLKIPVFHMEAGNRCFDQNVPEEINRKIVDHVSDVNLPYTEHSRRYLL
;
A
#
# COMPACT_ATOMS: atom_id res chain seq x y z
N MET A 1 3.16 -6.89 -4.88
CA MET A 1 2.31 -7.82 -5.63
C MET A 1 2.53 -9.27 -5.20
N ILE A 2 3.72 -9.87 -5.39
CA ILE A 2 3.98 -11.28 -5.05
C ILE A 2 3.58 -11.63 -3.59
N ARG A 3 4.04 -10.86 -2.61
CA ARG A 3 3.69 -11.09 -1.19
C ARG A 3 2.21 -10.86 -0.86
N LEU A 4 1.51 -10.10 -1.70
CA LEU A 4 0.08 -9.80 -1.52
C LEU A 4 -0.81 -10.78 -2.30
N SER A 5 -0.26 -11.67 -3.13
CA SER A 5 -1.03 -12.46 -4.09
C SER A 5 -2.08 -13.33 -3.39
N SER A 6 -1.67 -14.06 -2.35
CA SER A 6 -2.57 -14.91 -1.57
C SER A 6 -3.61 -14.08 -0.80
N THR A 7 -3.21 -12.90 -0.29
CA THR A 7 -4.13 -11.98 0.37
C THR A 7 -5.16 -11.40 -0.60
N ILE A 8 -4.76 -11.04 -1.83
CA ILE A 8 -5.68 -10.58 -2.88
C ILE A 8 -6.71 -11.67 -3.17
N LYS A 9 -6.26 -12.91 -3.42
CA LYS A 9 -7.19 -14.03 -3.68
C LYS A 9 -8.16 -14.26 -2.52
N ALA A 10 -7.69 -14.19 -1.28
CA ALA A 10 -8.56 -14.31 -0.12
C ALA A 10 -9.53 -13.13 -0.03
N CYS A 11 -9.05 -11.90 -0.23
CA CYS A 11 -9.89 -10.72 -0.15
C CYS A 11 -10.97 -10.70 -1.25
N ASP A 12 -10.67 -11.18 -2.46
CA ASP A 12 -11.64 -11.34 -3.55
C ASP A 12 -12.76 -12.36 -3.22
N GLN A 13 -12.51 -13.33 -2.32
CA GLN A 13 -13.51 -14.31 -1.89
C GLN A 13 -14.43 -13.77 -0.78
N TYR A 14 -13.87 -12.96 0.13
CA TYR A 14 -14.55 -12.58 1.37
C TYR A 14 -15.00 -11.12 1.42
N PHE A 15 -14.53 -10.27 0.52
CA PHE A 15 -14.84 -8.84 0.48
C PHE A 15 -15.18 -8.38 -0.94
N ASN A 16 -15.91 -7.26 -1.03
CA ASN A 16 -16.01 -6.50 -2.26
C ASN A 16 -14.73 -5.69 -2.46
N GLN A 17 -13.67 -6.36 -2.92
CA GLN A 17 -12.33 -5.79 -2.99
C GLN A 17 -12.16 -4.87 -4.20
N ILE A 18 -11.73 -3.62 -3.95
CA ILE A 18 -11.18 -2.72 -4.97
C ILE A 18 -9.65 -2.75 -4.91
N LEU A 19 -9.02 -3.28 -5.96
CA LEU A 19 -7.58 -3.39 -6.09
C LEU A 19 -7.02 -2.16 -6.82
N VAL A 20 -6.19 -1.38 -6.14
CA VAL A 20 -5.57 -0.17 -6.66
C VAL A 20 -4.07 -0.36 -6.85
N HIS A 21 -3.56 -0.06 -8.04
CA HIS A 21 -2.14 -0.10 -8.37
C HIS A 21 -1.58 1.30 -8.59
N THR A 22 -0.53 1.69 -7.86
CA THR A 22 0.02 3.06 -7.92
C THR A 22 0.80 3.36 -9.20
N GLY A 23 1.17 2.34 -9.98
CA GLY A 23 1.87 2.50 -11.26
C GLY A 23 3.38 2.72 -11.14
N GLN A 24 3.99 2.44 -9.98
CA GLN A 24 5.41 2.73 -9.73
C GLN A 24 6.41 1.77 -10.39
N ASN A 25 5.95 0.66 -10.97
CA ASN A 25 6.81 -0.30 -11.66
C ASN A 25 6.64 -0.15 -13.18
N TYR A 26 7.69 0.33 -13.85
CA TYR A 26 7.71 0.68 -15.28
C TYR A 26 7.69 -0.50 -16.25
N ASP A 27 7.92 -1.72 -15.80
CA ASP A 27 7.88 -2.88 -16.68
C ASP A 27 6.49 -3.52 -16.65
N TYR A 28 5.62 -3.03 -17.54
CA TYR A 28 4.30 -3.60 -17.80
C TYR A 28 4.39 -5.09 -18.15
N THR A 29 5.44 -5.50 -18.87
CA THR A 29 5.67 -6.90 -19.26
C THR A 29 5.93 -7.75 -18.02
N LEU A 30 6.79 -7.28 -17.12
CA LEU A 30 7.11 -7.98 -15.88
C LEU A 30 5.89 -8.05 -14.95
N ASN A 31 5.13 -6.97 -14.83
CA ASN A 31 3.90 -6.97 -14.03
C ASN A 31 2.87 -7.94 -14.60
N GLN A 32 2.66 -7.94 -15.92
CA GLN A 32 1.69 -8.82 -16.57
C GLN A 32 2.05 -10.29 -16.35
N ILE A 33 3.33 -10.67 -16.51
CA ILE A 33 3.82 -12.01 -16.22
C ILE A 33 3.48 -12.41 -14.77
N PHE A 34 3.69 -11.53 -13.79
CA PHE A 34 3.35 -11.85 -12.41
C PHE A 34 1.84 -11.94 -12.15
N PHE A 35 0.99 -11.19 -12.84
CA PHE A 35 -0.45 -11.34 -12.73
C PHE A 35 -0.89 -12.69 -13.31
N ASP A 36 -0.34 -13.08 -14.47
CA ASP A 36 -0.68 -14.32 -15.14
C ASP A 36 -0.16 -15.54 -14.36
N ASP A 37 1.12 -15.55 -13.97
CA ASP A 37 1.75 -16.65 -13.23
C ASP A 37 1.14 -16.86 -11.83
N LEU A 38 0.70 -15.78 -11.18
CA LEU A 38 0.07 -15.85 -9.86
C LEU A 38 -1.46 -15.99 -9.96
N GLU A 39 -2.03 -16.05 -11.17
CA GLU A 39 -3.47 -16.09 -11.44
C GLU A 39 -4.22 -14.98 -10.68
N LEU A 40 -3.71 -13.76 -10.76
CA LEU A 40 -4.31 -12.58 -10.15
C LEU A 40 -5.12 -11.82 -11.20
N ARG A 41 -6.31 -11.35 -10.82
CA ARG A 41 -7.07 -10.42 -11.66
C ARG A 41 -6.33 -9.08 -11.79
N GLN A 42 -6.68 -8.34 -12.83
CA GLN A 42 -6.19 -6.99 -13.02
C GLN A 42 -6.70 -6.03 -11.92
N PRO A 43 -5.91 -5.00 -11.56
CA PRO A 43 -6.37 -3.90 -10.71
C PRO A 43 -7.58 -3.18 -11.31
N ASP A 44 -8.49 -2.74 -10.44
CA ASP A 44 -9.65 -1.93 -10.80
C ASP A 44 -9.24 -0.49 -11.14
N HIS A 45 -8.18 0.01 -10.49
CA HIS A 45 -7.64 1.35 -10.71
C HIS A 45 -6.13 1.32 -10.88
N TYR A 46 -5.64 2.03 -11.90
CA TYR A 46 -4.23 2.37 -12.06
C TYR A 46 -4.05 3.87 -11.83
N LEU A 47 -3.28 4.25 -10.81
CA LEU A 47 -3.12 5.67 -10.48
C LEU A 47 -2.15 6.39 -11.41
N GLU A 48 -1.22 5.69 -12.06
CA GLU A 48 -0.15 6.32 -12.86
C GLU A 48 0.56 7.43 -12.05
N ALA A 49 0.95 7.11 -10.81
CA ALA A 49 1.40 8.13 -9.87
C ALA A 49 2.85 8.61 -10.10
N VAL A 50 3.60 7.98 -11.00
CA VAL A 50 4.99 8.38 -11.28
C VAL A 50 5.01 9.77 -11.93
N GLY A 51 5.71 10.70 -11.27
CA GLY A 51 6.00 12.03 -11.79
C GLY A 51 7.44 12.20 -12.27
N SER A 52 7.85 13.42 -12.58
CA SER A 52 9.20 13.76 -13.04
C SER A 52 10.30 13.51 -11.99
N ASN A 53 9.92 13.51 -10.71
CA ASN A 53 10.82 13.28 -9.58
C ASN A 53 10.10 12.61 -8.40
N LEU A 54 10.85 12.28 -7.35
CA LEU A 54 10.31 11.61 -6.16
C LEU A 54 9.23 12.44 -5.46
N GLY A 55 9.44 13.75 -5.31
CA GLY A 55 8.48 14.65 -4.67
C GLY A 55 7.13 14.67 -5.39
N GLU A 56 7.17 14.77 -6.72
CA GLU A 56 5.98 14.70 -7.56
C GLU A 56 5.29 13.32 -7.45
N THR A 57 6.07 12.25 -7.46
CA THR A 57 5.54 10.89 -7.32
C THR A 57 4.83 10.69 -5.98
N MET A 58 5.42 11.15 -4.88
CA MET A 58 4.80 11.08 -3.55
C MET A 58 3.53 11.92 -3.48
N GLY A 59 3.55 13.15 -4.02
CA GLY A 59 2.37 14.02 -4.08
C GLY A 59 1.23 13.40 -4.90
N ASN A 60 1.56 12.81 -6.04
CA ASN A 60 0.62 12.12 -6.91
C ASN A 60 -0.03 10.91 -6.24
N ILE A 61 0.73 10.10 -5.49
CA ILE A 61 0.16 8.98 -4.73
C ILE A 61 -0.90 9.50 -3.76
N ILE A 62 -0.58 10.52 -2.98
CA ILE A 62 -1.50 11.08 -1.98
C ILE A 62 -2.75 11.63 -2.68
N ALA A 63 -2.58 12.50 -3.68
CA ALA A 63 -3.68 13.15 -4.39
C ALA A 63 -4.58 12.13 -5.10
N LYS A 64 -4.01 11.26 -5.93
CA LYS A 64 -4.79 10.31 -6.72
C LYS A 64 -5.43 9.22 -5.86
N THR A 65 -4.79 8.80 -4.77
CA THR A 65 -5.44 7.89 -3.80
C THR A 65 -6.64 8.57 -3.16
N TYR A 66 -6.53 9.85 -2.79
CA TYR A 66 -7.64 10.59 -2.19
C TYR A 66 -8.87 10.61 -3.12
N ASP A 67 -8.65 10.85 -4.41
CA ASP A 67 -9.72 10.84 -5.42
C ASP A 67 -10.41 9.47 -5.55
N VAL A 68 -9.63 8.39 -5.58
CA VAL A 68 -10.18 7.02 -5.62
C VAL A 68 -10.96 6.70 -4.35
N LEU A 69 -10.45 7.05 -3.17
CA LEU A 69 -11.13 6.81 -1.90
C LEU A 69 -12.44 7.59 -1.79
N LEU A 70 -12.50 8.82 -2.30
CA LEU A 70 -13.75 9.59 -2.36
C LEU A 70 -14.79 8.97 -3.29
N ARG A 71 -14.34 8.39 -4.39
CA ARG A 71 -15.20 7.75 -5.40
C ARG A 71 -15.75 6.41 -4.91
N GLU A 72 -14.87 5.55 -4.40
CA GLU A 72 -15.20 4.17 -4.05
C GLU A 72 -15.75 4.04 -2.63
N GLN A 73 -15.48 5.02 -1.76
CA GLN A 73 -15.95 5.08 -0.37
C GLN A 73 -15.80 3.73 0.39
N PRO A 74 -14.59 3.15 0.42
CA PRO A 74 -14.42 1.84 1.04
C PRO A 74 -14.53 1.89 2.56
N ASP A 75 -15.00 0.80 3.15
CA ASP A 75 -15.09 0.66 4.61
C ASP A 75 -13.72 0.53 5.30
N ALA A 76 -12.68 0.15 4.55
CA ALA A 76 -11.31 0.00 5.05
C ALA A 76 -10.28 0.07 3.90
N LEU A 77 -9.05 0.47 4.23
CA LEU A 77 -7.90 0.41 3.35
C LEU A 77 -6.85 -0.58 3.89
N LEU A 78 -6.41 -1.53 3.05
CA LEU A 78 -5.32 -2.44 3.34
C LEU A 78 -4.05 -2.02 2.58
N ILE A 79 -2.95 -1.84 3.29
CA ILE A 79 -1.63 -1.51 2.71
C ILE A 79 -0.64 -2.60 3.10
N LEU A 80 0.23 -3.00 2.16
CA LEU A 80 1.34 -3.90 2.42
C LEU A 80 2.68 -3.16 2.33
N GLY A 81 3.47 -3.27 3.39
CA GLY A 81 4.87 -2.87 3.41
C GLY A 81 5.09 -1.37 3.46
N ASP A 82 6.20 -0.93 2.87
CA ASP A 82 6.86 0.36 3.17
C ASP A 82 7.39 1.09 1.92
N LYS A 83 6.93 0.67 0.72
CA LYS A 83 7.15 1.44 -0.49
C LYS A 83 6.39 2.76 -0.43
N ASN A 84 6.72 3.69 -1.32
CA ASN A 84 6.06 4.99 -1.43
C ASN A 84 4.52 4.91 -1.54
N SER A 85 3.97 3.80 -2.04
CA SER A 85 2.52 3.55 -2.05
C SER A 85 1.87 3.60 -0.66
N CYS A 86 2.62 3.38 0.43
CA CYS A 86 2.08 3.44 1.80
C CYS A 86 1.62 4.86 2.19
N LEU A 87 2.04 5.90 1.45
CA LEU A 87 1.56 7.28 1.63
C LEU A 87 0.06 7.41 1.35
N ALA A 88 -0.56 6.44 0.67
CA ALA A 88 -2.01 6.29 0.56
C ALA A 88 -2.72 6.31 1.92
N ALA A 89 -2.07 5.84 2.99
CA ALA A 89 -2.59 5.86 4.35
C ALA A 89 -2.96 7.27 4.82
N VAL A 90 -2.20 8.29 4.40
CA VAL A 90 -2.46 9.69 4.77
C VAL A 90 -3.81 10.15 4.23
N SER A 91 -4.10 9.83 2.97
CA SER A 91 -5.37 10.17 2.32
C SER A 91 -6.54 9.45 3.00
N ALA A 92 -6.41 8.15 3.27
CA ALA A 92 -7.43 7.37 3.97
C ALA A 92 -7.71 7.91 5.38
N LYS A 93 -6.67 8.21 6.15
CA LYS A 93 -6.82 8.73 7.51
C LYS A 93 -7.54 10.07 7.53
N ARG A 94 -7.27 10.95 6.55
CA ARG A 94 -7.95 12.25 6.39
C ARG A 94 -9.44 12.10 6.07
N LEU A 95 -9.80 11.03 5.35
CA LEU A 95 -11.19 10.65 5.05
C LEU A 95 -11.86 9.82 6.15
N LYS A 96 -11.15 9.54 7.26
CA LYS A 96 -11.60 8.70 8.37
C LYS A 96 -11.89 7.25 7.96
N ILE A 97 -11.21 6.77 6.92
CA ILE A 97 -11.27 5.38 6.49
C ILE A 97 -10.25 4.60 7.34
N PRO A 98 -10.66 3.53 8.06
CA PRO A 98 -9.76 2.68 8.82
C PRO A 98 -8.63 2.11 7.96
N VAL A 99 -7.39 2.21 8.45
CA VAL A 99 -6.20 1.72 7.75
C VAL A 99 -5.62 0.49 8.44
N PHE A 100 -5.49 -0.60 7.68
CA PHE A 100 -4.83 -1.84 8.06
C PHE A 100 -3.48 -1.94 7.36
N HIS A 101 -2.39 -2.07 8.13
CA HIS A 101 -1.04 -2.14 7.59
C HIS A 101 -0.40 -3.49 7.84
N MET A 102 -0.17 -4.24 6.76
CA MET A 102 0.55 -5.50 6.74
C MET A 102 2.05 -5.28 6.65
N GLU A 103 2.82 -6.17 7.28
CA GLU A 103 4.29 -6.05 7.41
C GLU A 103 4.69 -4.84 8.29
N ALA A 104 3.79 -4.46 9.21
CA ALA A 104 4.01 -3.34 10.13
C ALA A 104 5.17 -3.57 11.10
N GLY A 105 5.80 -2.47 11.53
CA GLY A 105 6.79 -2.48 12.60
C GLY A 105 8.18 -2.96 12.21
N ASN A 106 8.47 -3.13 10.91
CA ASN A 106 9.84 -3.38 10.47
C ASN A 106 10.76 -2.21 10.84
N ARG A 107 11.98 -2.48 11.32
CA ARG A 107 12.96 -1.43 11.66
C ARG A 107 14.35 -1.88 11.27
N CYS A 108 15.06 -1.03 10.53
CA CYS A 108 16.51 -1.15 10.38
C CYS A 108 17.28 -0.08 11.17
N PHE A 109 16.57 0.91 11.72
CA PHE A 109 17.14 2.02 12.52
C PHE A 109 18.13 2.93 11.77
N ASP A 110 18.22 2.80 10.45
CA ASP A 110 19.01 3.66 9.57
C ASP A 110 18.10 4.55 8.72
N GLN A 111 18.13 5.86 8.96
CA GLN A 111 17.30 6.84 8.24
C GLN A 111 17.81 7.15 6.83
N ASN A 112 19.00 6.65 6.45
CA ASN A 112 19.46 6.72 5.06
C ASN A 112 18.70 5.72 4.16
N VAL A 113 18.01 4.74 4.74
CA VAL A 113 17.13 3.82 4.03
C VAL A 113 15.77 4.50 3.83
N PRO A 114 15.36 4.82 2.59
CA PRO A 114 14.11 5.55 2.33
C PRO A 114 12.88 4.83 2.91
N GLU A 115 12.87 3.50 2.86
CA GLU A 115 11.80 2.68 3.41
C GLU A 115 11.65 2.86 4.93
N GLU A 116 12.72 3.17 5.67
CA GLU A 116 12.63 3.41 7.12
C GLU A 116 11.81 4.66 7.44
N ILE A 117 11.84 5.68 6.57
CA ILE A 117 11.01 6.88 6.69
C ILE A 117 9.54 6.50 6.45
N ASN A 118 9.29 5.77 5.36
CA ASN A 118 7.95 5.33 4.99
C ASN A 118 7.32 4.45 6.07
N ARG A 119 8.07 3.48 6.65
CA ARG A 119 7.64 2.62 7.75
C ARG A 119 7.11 3.42 8.93
N LYS A 120 7.85 4.42 9.37
CA LYS A 120 7.43 5.27 10.49
C LYS A 120 6.14 6.02 10.17
N ILE A 121 6.00 6.54 8.95
CA ILE A 121 4.77 7.24 8.55
C ILE A 121 3.57 6.29 8.58
N VAL A 122 3.66 5.16 7.86
CA VAL A 122 2.50 4.25 7.73
C VAL A 122 2.14 3.58 9.05
N ASP A 123 3.13 3.15 9.86
CA ASP A 123 2.88 2.49 11.14
C ASP A 123 2.11 3.40 12.11
N HIS A 124 2.44 4.70 12.14
CA HIS A 124 1.81 5.68 13.04
C HIS A 124 0.48 6.23 12.50
N VAL A 125 0.26 6.19 11.19
CA VAL A 125 -1.01 6.63 10.58
C VAL A 125 -2.06 5.53 10.65
N SER A 126 -1.63 4.27 10.61
CA SER A 126 -2.51 3.10 10.58
C SER A 126 -3.32 2.92 11.87
N ASP A 127 -4.54 2.40 11.73
CA ASP A 127 -5.41 2.07 12.86
C ASP A 127 -5.11 0.67 13.41
N VAL A 128 -4.76 -0.26 12.52
CA VAL A 128 -4.42 -1.64 12.86
C VAL A 128 -3.10 -2.00 12.18
N ASN A 129 -2.09 -2.31 12.99
CA ASN A 129 -0.80 -2.79 12.54
C ASN A 129 -0.74 -4.33 12.63
N LEU A 130 -0.35 -4.98 11.53
CA LEU A 130 -0.28 -6.43 11.38
C LEU A 130 1.19 -6.87 11.18
N PRO A 131 1.98 -6.97 12.28
CA PRO A 131 3.37 -7.38 12.22
C PRO A 131 3.52 -8.88 11.94
N TYR A 132 4.58 -9.26 11.20
CA TYR A 132 4.90 -10.67 10.96
C TYR A 132 5.67 -11.34 12.09
N THR A 133 6.26 -10.57 12.99
CA THR A 133 7.09 -11.09 14.08
C THR A 133 6.82 -10.37 15.39
N GLU A 134 7.09 -11.04 16.50
CA GLU A 134 7.04 -10.42 17.83
C GLU A 134 8.08 -9.29 17.99
N HIS A 135 9.18 -9.31 17.22
CA HIS A 135 10.14 -8.20 17.21
C HIS A 135 9.51 -6.94 16.61
N SER A 136 8.90 -7.07 15.43
CA SER A 136 8.19 -5.97 14.77
C SER A 136 7.04 -5.44 15.63
N ARG A 137 6.30 -6.33 16.29
CA ARG A 137 5.26 -5.94 17.26
C ARG A 137 5.82 -5.10 18.41
N ARG A 138 6.94 -5.51 19.01
CA ARG A 138 7.57 -4.76 20.11
C ARG A 138 8.09 -3.39 19.67
N TYR A 139 8.49 -3.22 18.42
CA TYR A 139 8.91 -1.91 17.89
C TYR A 139 7.75 -0.93 17.66
N LEU A 140 6.50 -1.39 17.72
CA LEU A 140 5.30 -0.57 17.58
C LEU A 140 4.73 -0.09 18.92
N LEU A 141 5.15 -0.68 20.05
CA LEU A 141 4.71 -0.37 21.41
C LEU A 141 5.66 0.62 22.09
#